data_AF-A0A8T0YN75-F1
#
_entry.id   AF-A0A8T0YN75-F1
#
_cell.length_a   1.000
_cell.length_b   1.000
_cell.length_c   1.000
_cell.angle_alpha   90.00
_cell.angle_beta   90.00
_cell.angle_gamma   90.00
#
_symmetry.space_group_name_H-M   'P 1'
#
loop_
_entity.id
_entity.type
_entity.pdbx_description
1 polymer ?
#
loop_
_entity_poly.entity_id
_entity_poly.type
_entity_poly.pdbx_seq_one_letter_code
_entity_poly.pdbx_strand_id
1 'polypeptide(L)'
;WGLINFTFIALEKISNFDKGTRFNPLRHLYAMFIVVIGWVIFRSPDLLQAGNYLGNMFGLYGNGFWSDTTWMFLKEYALFFILGILFCMPIATRMNKLMVDGARFSKPLELVYPITIIVLFLVCVSYLVKGTYNPFIYFNF
;
A
#
# COMPACT_ATOMS: atom_id res chain seq x y z
N TRP A 1 -0.04 -5.81 -15.58
CA TRP A 1 -0.04 -4.66 -14.65
C TRP A 1 0.11 -3.33 -15.40
N GLY A 2 1.17 -3.19 -16.20
CA GLY A 2 1.47 -1.95 -16.93
C GLY A 2 0.37 -1.47 -17.88
N LEU A 3 -0.25 -2.37 -18.66
CA LEU A 3 -1.28 -1.99 -19.64
C LEU A 3 -2.51 -1.35 -18.97
N ILE A 4 -3.06 -1.96 -17.92
CA ILE A 4 -4.21 -1.42 -17.18
C ILE A 4 -3.90 -0.01 -16.65
N ASN A 5 -2.74 0.16 -15.99
CA ASN A 5 -2.34 1.48 -15.48
C ASN A 5 -2.13 2.49 -16.62
N PHE A 6 -1.47 2.09 -17.71
CA PHE A 6 -1.27 2.94 -18.88
C PHE A 6 -2.60 3.40 -19.47
N THR A 7 -3.57 2.50 -19.66
CA THR A 7 -4.90 2.83 -20.18
C THR A 7 -5.60 3.86 -19.30
N PHE A 8 -5.64 3.66 -17.99
CA PHE A 8 -6.31 4.61 -17.09
C PHE A 8 -5.58 5.97 -17.02
N ILE A 9 -4.25 5.99 -17.01
CA ILE A 9 -3.46 7.23 -17.07
C ILE A 9 -3.68 7.96 -18.41
N ALA A 10 -3.76 7.23 -19.52
CA ALA A 10 -4.04 7.82 -20.84
C ALA A 10 -5.46 8.42 -20.87
N LEU A 11 -6.46 7.72 -20.33
CA LEU A 11 -7.83 8.23 -20.20
C LEU A 11 -7.91 9.47 -19.31
N GLU A 12 -7.16 9.50 -18.20
CA GLU A 12 -7.08 10.64 -17.30
C GLU A 12 -6.56 11.89 -18.02
N LYS A 13 -5.48 11.73 -18.80
CA LYS A 13 -4.89 12.81 -19.61
C LYS A 13 -5.82 13.31 -20.72
N ILE A 14 -6.52 12.42 -21.42
CA ILE A 14 -7.46 12.81 -22.48
C ILE A 14 -8.65 13.56 -21.90
N SER A 15 -9.15 13.12 -20.74
CA SER A 15 -10.29 13.74 -20.06
C SER A 15 -9.95 15.05 -19.35
N ASN A 16 -8.68 15.49 -19.40
CA ASN A 16 -8.14 16.59 -18.57
C ASN A 16 -8.45 16.43 -17.08
N PHE A 17 -8.66 15.19 -16.62
CA PHE A 17 -9.03 14.91 -15.24
C PHE A 17 -7.84 15.17 -14.30
N ASP A 18 -6.64 15.36 -14.84
CA ASP A 18 -5.42 15.80 -14.15
C ASP A 18 -5.39 17.31 -13.87
N LYS A 19 -6.08 18.14 -14.67
CA LYS A 19 -6.08 19.61 -14.52
C LYS A 19 -6.98 20.04 -13.36
N GLY A 20 -6.39 20.48 -12.25
CA GLY A 20 -7.12 20.88 -11.05
C GLY A 20 -6.22 21.19 -9.86
N THR A 21 -6.82 21.42 -8.69
CA THR A 21 -6.11 21.74 -7.45
C THR A 21 -5.15 20.63 -7.02
N ARG A 22 -4.08 21.01 -6.32
CA ARG A 22 -2.98 20.13 -5.87
C ARG A 22 -3.44 18.95 -5.00
N PHE A 23 -4.61 19.03 -4.38
CA PHE A 23 -5.19 17.97 -3.56
C PHE A 23 -6.68 17.81 -3.87
N ASN A 24 -7.05 16.68 -4.50
CA ASN A 24 -8.44 16.33 -4.75
C ASN A 24 -8.70 14.91 -4.22
N PRO A 25 -9.49 14.74 -3.13
CA PRO A 25 -9.75 13.43 -2.54
C PRO A 25 -10.45 12.47 -3.51
N LEU A 26 -11.24 12.98 -4.46
CA LEU A 26 -11.90 12.16 -5.47
C LEU A 26 -10.89 11.50 -6.43
N ARG A 27 -9.80 12.19 -6.77
CA ARG A 27 -8.72 11.62 -7.60
C ARG A 27 -7.97 10.53 -6.85
N HIS A 28 -7.69 10.74 -5.57
CA HIS A 28 -7.07 9.73 -4.72
C HIS A 28 -7.96 8.50 -4.57
N LEU A 29 -9.26 8.69 -4.34
CA LEU A 29 -10.21 7.58 -4.22
C LEU A 29 -10.29 6.78 -5.53
N TYR A 30 -10.39 7.47 -6.67
CA TYR A 30 -10.37 6.85 -7.99
C TYR A 30 -9.10 6.05 -8.26
N ALA A 31 -7.92 6.63 -8.00
CA ALA A 31 -6.65 5.96 -8.20
C ALA A 31 -6.53 4.72 -7.30
N MET A 32 -6.86 4.85 -6.01
CA MET A 32 -6.84 3.72 -5.08
C MET A 32 -7.83 2.62 -5.49
N PHE A 33 -9.01 2.98 -5.99
CA PHE A 33 -10.00 2.04 -6.48
C PHE A 33 -9.47 1.19 -7.64
N ILE A 34 -8.87 1.84 -8.66
CA ILE A 34 -8.28 1.13 -9.81
C ILE A 34 -7.10 0.26 -9.38
N VAL A 35 -6.24 0.77 -8.49
CA VAL A 35 -5.09 0.02 -7.98
C VAL A 35 -5.56 -1.24 -7.26
N VAL A 36 -6.59 -1.16 -6.42
CA VAL A 36 -7.14 -2.32 -5.71
C VAL A 36 -7.73 -3.35 -6.68
N ILE A 37 -8.52 -2.92 -7.67
CA ILE A 37 -9.07 -3.83 -8.69
C ILE A 37 -7.95 -4.50 -9.48
N GLY A 38 -6.96 -3.72 -9.92
CA GLY A 38 -5.79 -4.24 -10.60
C GLY A 38 -5.08 -5.29 -9.73
N TRP A 39 -4.87 -4.99 -8.44
CA TRP A 39 -4.23 -5.91 -7.50
C TRP A 39 -4.94 -7.26 -7.44
N VAL A 40 -6.28 -7.27 -7.39
CA VAL A 40 -7.05 -8.53 -7.38
C VAL A 40 -6.84 -9.32 -8.67
N ILE A 41 -6.90 -8.66 -9.83
CA ILE A 41 -6.76 -9.33 -11.14
C ILE A 41 -5.37 -9.99 -11.29
N PHE A 42 -4.30 -9.30 -10.88
CA PHE A 42 -2.94 -9.82 -11.04
C PHE A 42 -2.49 -10.76 -9.93
N ARG A 43 -3.07 -10.65 -8.73
CA ARG A 43 -2.79 -11.57 -7.62
C ARG A 43 -3.51 -12.91 -7.80
N SER A 44 -4.69 -12.89 -8.40
CA SER A 44 -5.51 -14.10 -8.53
C SER A 44 -4.87 -15.08 -9.50
N PRO A 45 -4.89 -16.39 -9.20
CA PRO A 45 -4.28 -17.42 -10.05
C PRO A 45 -5.01 -17.62 -11.40
N ASP A 46 -6.31 -17.30 -11.45
CA ASP A 46 -7.12 -17.38 -12.67
C ASP A 46 -8.22 -16.30 -12.69
N LEU A 47 -8.79 -16.07 -13.88
CA LEU A 47 -9.81 -15.03 -14.09
C LEU A 47 -11.12 -15.33 -13.36
N LEU A 48 -11.45 -16.60 -13.13
CA LEU A 48 -12.69 -16.99 -12.46
C LEU A 48 -12.59 -16.68 -10.96
N GLN A 49 -11.44 -17.00 -10.34
CA GLN A 49 -11.14 -16.59 -8.97
C GLN A 49 -11.07 -15.07 -8.83
N ALA A 50 -10.48 -14.35 -9.79
CA ALA A 50 -10.48 -12.88 -9.77
C ALA A 50 -11.92 -12.32 -9.79
N GLY A 51 -12.79 -12.85 -10.64
CA GLY A 51 -14.20 -12.45 -10.72
C GLY A 51 -14.96 -12.73 -9.43
N ASN A 52 -14.79 -13.92 -8.85
CA ASN A 52 -15.38 -14.28 -7.57
C ASN A 52 -14.87 -13.37 -6.44
N TYR A 53 -13.59 -13.03 -6.42
CA TYR A 53 -13.00 -12.15 -5.42
C TYR A 53 -13.60 -10.74 -5.51
N LEU A 54 -13.65 -10.17 -6.73
CA LEU A 54 -14.26 -8.87 -6.96
C LEU A 54 -15.74 -8.86 -6.57
N GLY A 55 -16.51 -9.87 -6.95
CA GLY A 55 -17.93 -9.94 -6.57
C GLY A 55 -18.13 -10.05 -5.05
N ASN A 56 -17.23 -10.73 -4.34
CA ASN A 56 -17.25 -10.76 -2.87
C ASN A 56 -16.96 -9.39 -2.25
N MET A 57 -16.06 -8.59 -2.83
CA MET A 57 -15.79 -7.23 -2.34
C MET A 57 -17.01 -6.30 -2.46
N PHE A 58 -17.90 -6.56 -3.43
CA PHE A 58 -19.15 -5.82 -3.61
C PHE A 58 -20.37 -6.51 -2.97
N GLY A 59 -20.17 -7.60 -2.23
CA GLY A 59 -21.25 -8.30 -1.52
C GLY A 59 -22.19 -9.13 -2.41
N LEU A 60 -21.82 -9.43 -3.65
CA LEU A 60 -22.68 -10.11 -4.63
C LEU A 60 -23.01 -11.58 -4.27
N TYR A 61 -22.27 -12.17 -3.33
CA TYR A 61 -22.45 -13.57 -2.92
C TYR A 61 -23.19 -13.74 -1.58
N GLY A 62 -23.88 -12.71 -1.11
CA GLY A 62 -24.67 -12.78 0.13
C GLY A 62 -23.83 -12.88 1.42
N ASN A 63 -22.52 -12.63 1.33
CA ASN A 63 -21.65 -12.52 2.49
C ASN A 63 -22.00 -11.24 3.27
N GLY A 64 -22.21 -11.37 4.57
CA GLY A 64 -22.41 -10.22 5.45
C GLY A 64 -21.16 -9.34 5.51
N PHE A 65 -21.35 -8.04 5.79
CA PHE A 65 -20.24 -7.10 5.99
C PHE A 65 -19.35 -7.43 7.20
N TRP A 66 -19.87 -8.25 8.13
CA TRP A 66 -19.20 -8.59 9.37
C TRP A 66 -19.34 -10.08 9.67
N SER A 67 -18.25 -10.68 10.15
CA SER A 67 -18.20 -12.06 10.63
C SER A 67 -17.20 -12.16 11.78
N ASP A 68 -17.27 -13.23 12.58
CA ASP A 68 -16.30 -13.50 13.64
C ASP A 68 -14.87 -13.64 13.10
N THR A 69 -14.73 -14.14 11.86
CA THR A 69 -13.45 -14.21 11.16
C THR A 69 -12.90 -12.83 10.79
N THR A 70 -13.75 -11.89 10.35
CA THR A 70 -13.33 -10.49 10.12
C THR A 70 -12.81 -9.87 11.40
N TRP A 71 -13.49 -10.09 12.53
CA TRP A 71 -13.07 -9.57 13.82
C TRP A 71 -11.75 -10.18 14.31
N MET A 72 -11.58 -11.49 14.12
CA MET A 72 -10.34 -12.19 14.42
C MET A 72 -9.16 -11.60 13.65
N PHE A 73 -9.28 -11.45 12.32
CA PHE A 73 -8.23 -10.86 11.51
C PHE A 73 -7.96 -9.39 11.86
N LEU A 74 -8.98 -8.61 12.17
CA LEU A 74 -8.78 -7.22 12.57
C LEU A 74 -7.96 -7.11 13.85
N LYS A 75 -8.16 -8.03 14.81
CA LYS A 75 -7.36 -8.11 16.05
C LYS A 75 -5.93 -8.58 15.80
N GLU A 76 -5.76 -9.68 15.07
CA GLU A 76 -4.44 -10.25 14.79
C GLU A 76 -3.55 -9.28 13.99
N TYR A 77 -4.13 -8.58 13.02
CA TYR A 77 -3.42 -7.63 12.16
C TYR A 77 -3.53 -6.17 12.65
N ALA A 78 -4.15 -5.90 13.81
CA ALA A 78 -4.33 -4.54 14.34
C ALA A 78 -3.02 -3.76 14.41
N LEU A 79 -1.96 -4.40 14.92
CA LEU A 79 -0.64 -3.79 15.02
C LEU A 79 -0.09 -3.40 13.63
N PHE A 80 -0.22 -4.28 12.64
CA PHE A 80 0.22 -4.01 11.28
C PHE A 80 -0.58 -2.89 10.62
N PHE A 81 -1.90 -2.81 10.86
CA PHE A 81 -2.70 -1.69 10.38
C PHE A 81 -2.28 -0.37 11.01
N ILE A 82 -2.04 -0.33 12.33
CA ILE A 82 -1.58 0.88 13.03
C ILE A 82 -0.22 1.34 12.49
N LEU A 83 0.74 0.42 12.39
CA LEU A 83 2.06 0.73 11.83
C LEU A 83 1.97 1.15 10.36
N GLY A 84 1.12 0.49 9.56
CA GLY A 84 0.88 0.84 8.16
C GLY A 84 0.31 2.25 7.99
N ILE A 85 -0.68 2.63 8.80
CA ILE A 85 -1.25 3.99 8.80
C ILE A 85 -0.18 5.02 9.19
N LEU A 86 0.61 4.72 10.22
CA LEU A 86 1.67 5.61 10.70
C LEU A 86 2.76 5.80 9.62
N PHE A 87 3.25 4.73 9.03
CA PHE A 87 4.35 4.79 8.05
C PHE A 87 3.91 5.21 6.63
N CYS A 88 2.63 5.12 6.28
CA CYS A 88 2.11 5.61 5.00
C CYS A 88 1.99 7.16 4.96
N MET A 89 1.84 7.80 6.12
CA MET A 89 1.87 9.25 6.22
C MET A 89 3.31 9.78 6.02
N PRO A 90 3.51 11.00 5.47
CA PRO A 90 4.83 11.61 5.27
C PRO A 90 5.45 12.09 6.59
N ILE A 91 5.43 11.24 7.63
CA ILE A 91 5.92 11.50 8.99
C ILE A 91 7.44 11.62 8.96
N ALA A 92 8.14 10.70 8.30
CA ALA A 92 9.60 10.74 8.19
C ALA A 92 10.10 12.05 7.56
N THR A 93 9.44 12.52 6.49
CA THR A 93 9.81 13.76 5.80
C THR A 93 9.54 15.00 6.67
N ARG A 94 8.41 15.02 7.38
CA ARG A 94 8.06 16.11 8.32
C ARG A 94 8.97 16.14 9.53
N MET A 95 9.28 14.98 10.12
CA MET A 95 10.21 14.85 11.24
C MET A 95 11.61 15.30 10.84
N ASN A 96 12.10 14.86 9.68
CA ASN A 96 13.42 15.25 9.17
C ASN A 96 13.50 16.78 8.97
N LYS A 97 12.46 17.39 8.38
CA LYS A 97 12.41 18.85 8.20
C LYS A 97 12.42 19.61 9.54
N LEU A 98 11.63 19.16 10.52
CA LEU A 98 11.59 19.77 11.87
C LEU A 98 12.92 19.62 12.62
N MET A 99 13.63 18.52 12.40
CA MET A 99 14.90 18.21 13.06
C MET A 99 16.11 18.91 12.43
N VAL A 100 16.09 19.14 11.12
CA VAL A 100 17.15 19.87 10.39
C VAL A 100 17.01 21.38 10.55
N ASP A 101 15.79 21.93 10.47
CA ASP A 101 15.55 23.37 10.63
C ASP A 101 15.64 23.81 12.11
N GLY A 102 15.34 22.91 13.05
CA GLY A 102 15.48 23.12 14.49
C GLY A 102 16.81 22.60 15.02
N ALA A 103 17.89 23.36 14.85
CA ALA A 103 19.29 23.04 15.19
C ALA A 103 19.59 22.77 16.70
N ARG A 104 18.81 21.93 17.38
CA ARG A 104 19.01 21.57 18.80
C ARG A 104 19.40 20.11 19.05
N PHE A 105 19.29 19.21 18.07
CA PHE A 105 19.50 17.76 18.25
C PHE A 105 20.41 17.08 17.20
N SER A 106 21.27 17.82 16.49
CA SER A 106 22.02 17.32 15.33
C SER A 106 22.87 16.07 15.58
N LYS A 107 23.70 16.06 16.65
CA LYS A 107 24.71 15.00 16.85
C LYS A 107 24.17 13.59 17.14
N PRO A 108 23.23 13.37 18.09
CA PRO A 108 22.71 12.02 18.35
C PRO A 108 21.83 11.53 17.19
N LEU A 109 21.14 12.44 16.50
CA LEU A 109 20.22 12.08 15.43
C LEU A 109 20.95 11.61 14.16
N GLU A 110 22.12 12.20 13.86
CA GLU A 110 23.02 11.77 12.77
C GLU A 110 23.49 10.32 12.93
N LEU A 111 23.58 9.81 14.16
CA LEU A 111 23.96 8.43 14.45
C LEU A 111 22.75 7.50 14.52
N VAL A 112 21.65 7.93 15.16
CA VAL A 112 20.44 7.10 15.33
C VAL A 112 19.75 6.82 13.99
N TYR A 113 19.75 7.79 13.08
CA TYR A 113 19.09 7.65 11.77
C TYR A 113 19.66 6.49 10.92
N PRO A 114 20.98 6.41 10.62
CA PRO A 114 21.54 5.31 9.84
C PRO A 114 21.41 3.97 10.57
N ILE A 115 21.55 3.93 11.90
CA ILE A 115 21.36 2.70 12.68
C ILE A 115 19.92 2.19 12.51
N THR A 116 18.92 3.06 12.61
CA THR A 116 17.52 2.70 12.44
C THR A 116 17.25 2.15 11.04
N ILE A 117 17.83 2.75 9.99
CA ILE A 117 17.71 2.25 8.61
C ILE A 117 18.37 0.88 8.47
N ILE A 118 19.55 0.66 9.04
CA ILE A 118 20.26 -0.63 8.99
C ILE A 118 19.44 -1.71 9.69
N VAL A 119 18.88 -1.42 10.88
CA VAL A 119 18.03 -2.37 11.61
C VAL A 119 16.79 -2.69 10.79
N LEU A 120 16.11 -1.70 10.23
CA LEU A 120 14.94 -1.90 9.38
C LEU A 120 15.28 -2.74 8.15
N PHE A 121 16.42 -2.48 7.51
CA PHE A 121 16.92 -3.25 6.38
C PHE A 121 17.16 -4.71 6.75
N LEU A 122 17.80 -4.99 7.89
CA LEU A 122 18.02 -6.36 8.37
C LEU A 122 16.70 -7.08 8.67
N VAL A 123 15.71 -6.39 9.24
CA VAL A 123 14.37 -6.94 9.43
C VAL A 123 13.76 -7.31 8.07
N CYS A 124 13.76 -6.41 7.09
CA CYS A 124 13.27 -6.68 5.74
C CYS A 124 13.98 -7.89 5.09
N VAL A 125 15.31 -7.97 5.20
CA VAL A 125 16.10 -9.10 4.69
C VAL A 125 15.70 -10.40 5.41
N SER A 126 15.50 -10.38 6.72
CA SER A 126 15.08 -11.58 7.46
C SER A 126 13.72 -12.11 7.00
N TYR A 127 12.77 -11.23 6.66
CA TYR A 127 11.48 -11.61 6.10
C TYR A 127 11.59 -12.10 4.66
N LEU A 128 12.48 -11.51 3.84
CA LEU A 128 12.75 -12.00 2.49
C LEU A 128 13.38 -13.40 2.51
N VAL A 129 14.32 -13.65 3.42
CA VAL A 129 14.99 -14.97 3.54
C VAL A 129 14.05 -16.03 4.10
N LYS A 130 13.21 -15.68 5.08
CA LYS A 130 12.17 -16.59 5.61
C LYS A 130 11.04 -16.81 4.60
N GLY A 131 10.78 -15.82 3.75
CA GLY A 131 9.75 -15.88 2.73
C GLY A 131 10.14 -16.84 1.62
N THR A 132 9.61 -18.06 1.65
CA THR A 132 9.47 -18.94 0.47
C THR A 132 8.58 -18.32 -0.63
N TYR A 133 8.15 -17.06 -0.47
CA TYR A 133 7.42 -16.28 -1.44
C TYR A 133 8.41 -15.66 -2.42
N ASN A 134 8.44 -16.18 -3.63
CA ASN A 134 9.13 -15.55 -4.77
C ASN A 134 8.76 -14.06 -4.81
N PRO A 135 9.70 -13.13 -4.52
CA PRO A 135 9.39 -11.70 -4.43
C PRO A 135 8.99 -11.10 -5.79
N PHE A 136 9.21 -11.86 -6.86
CA PHE A 136 8.68 -11.59 -8.18
C PHE A 136 7.43 -12.43 -8.43
N ILE A 137 6.26 -11.82 -8.21
CA ILE A 137 4.96 -12.34 -8.70
C ILE A 137 5.04 -12.69 -10.20
N TYR A 138 5.90 -12.00 -10.95
CA TYR A 138 6.10 -12.21 -12.39
C TYR A 138 6.71 -13.56 -12.80
N PHE A 139 7.42 -14.25 -11.90
CA PHE A 139 7.97 -15.59 -12.18
C PHE A 139 6.98 -16.73 -11.89
N ASN A 140 5.79 -16.41 -11.36
CA ASN A 140 4.73 -17.38 -11.10
C ASN A 140 3.58 -17.30 -12.15
N PHE A 141 3.78 -16.55 -13.25
CA PHE A 141 2.89 -16.58 -14.43
C PHE A 141 3.46 -17.48 -15.52
#